data_AF-Q0GA33-F1
#
_entry.id   AF-Q0GA33-F1
#
_cell.length_a   1.000
_cell.length_b   1.000
_cell.length_c   1.000
_cell.angle_alpha   90.00
_cell.angle_beta   90.00
_cell.angle_gamma   90.00
#
_symmetry.space_group_name_H-M   'P 1'
#
loop_
_entity.id
_entity.type
_entity.pdbx_description
1 polymer ?
#
loop_
_entity_poly.entity_id
_entity_poly.type
_entity_poly.pdbx_seq_one_letter_code
_entity_poly.pdbx_strand_id
1 'polypeptide(L)'
;IKLSNELDELKAFKYVPTTKIEDIKTNLDKVSGNSLIEKMQTLKELKPDLFVEEQPSVSPTNFIKDMIENSVENKNDEIEIIKEKGAYTPEEIKKISDFTLKNLR
;
A
#
# COMPACT_ATOMS: atom_id res chain seq x y z
N ILE A 1 -17.87 -35.12 -4.76
CA ILE A 1 -16.60 -34.35 -4.81
C ILE A 1 -16.96 -32.94 -4.34
N LYS A 2 -17.40 -32.82 -3.09
CA LYS A 2 -16.70 -32.22 -1.92
C LYS A 2 -16.30 -30.75 -2.15
N LEU A 3 -17.14 -29.84 -1.63
CA LEU A 3 -16.98 -28.38 -1.52
C LEU A 3 -15.60 -27.88 -1.06
N SER A 4 -14.76 -28.75 -0.50
CA SER A 4 -13.41 -28.43 -0.06
C SER A 4 -12.50 -28.02 -1.22
N ASN A 5 -12.75 -28.48 -2.45
CA ASN A 5 -11.93 -28.10 -3.60
C ASN A 5 -12.23 -26.69 -4.11
N GLU A 6 -13.50 -26.25 -4.07
CA GLU A 6 -13.90 -24.95 -4.62
C GLU A 6 -13.27 -23.77 -3.88
N LEU A 7 -13.10 -23.84 -2.55
CA LEU A 7 -12.49 -22.75 -1.79
C LEU A 7 -10.99 -22.59 -2.10
N ASP A 8 -10.30 -23.70 -2.33
CA ASP A 8 -8.89 -23.69 -2.70
C ASP A 8 -8.72 -23.23 -4.16
N GLU A 9 -9.64 -23.60 -5.04
CA GLU A 9 -9.71 -23.07 -6.40
C GLU A 9 -9.99 -21.56 -6.42
N LEU A 10 -10.84 -21.05 -5.50
CA LEU A 10 -11.09 -19.61 -5.36
C LEU A 10 -9.84 -18.83 -4.98
N LYS A 11 -9.01 -19.37 -4.07
CA LYS A 11 -7.73 -18.77 -3.68
C LYS A 11 -6.70 -18.76 -4.81
N ALA A 12 -6.85 -19.64 -5.82
CA ALA A 12 -5.95 -19.68 -6.96
C ALA A 12 -6.18 -18.50 -7.94
N PHE A 13 -7.31 -17.81 -7.85
CA PHE A 13 -7.59 -16.65 -8.68
C PHE A 13 -6.90 -15.39 -8.14
N LYS A 14 -5.95 -14.84 -8.92
CA LYS A 14 -5.14 -13.66 -8.57
C LYS A 14 -5.94 -12.41 -8.19
N TYR A 15 -7.21 -12.32 -8.60
CA TYR A 15 -8.08 -11.15 -8.43
C TYR A 15 -9.12 -11.34 -7.32
N VAL A 16 -9.00 -12.40 -6.51
CA VAL A 16 -9.89 -12.66 -5.37
C VAL A 16 -9.23 -12.11 -4.11
N PRO A 17 -9.78 -11.05 -3.49
CA PRO A 17 -9.30 -10.57 -2.21
C PRO A 17 -9.52 -11.66 -1.16
N THR A 18 -8.47 -12.02 -0.43
CA THR A 18 -8.54 -13.06 0.62
C THR A 18 -9.53 -12.68 1.72
N THR A 19 -9.69 -11.38 1.97
CA THR A 19 -10.63 -10.82 2.95
C THR A 19 -12.10 -10.95 2.55
N LYS A 20 -12.40 -11.16 1.25
CA LYS A 20 -13.77 -11.23 0.70
C LYS A 20 -14.13 -12.60 0.16
N ILE A 21 -13.32 -13.63 0.46
CA ILE A 21 -13.47 -14.95 -0.16
C ILE A 21 -14.79 -15.65 0.22
N GLU A 22 -15.26 -15.45 1.46
CA GLU A 22 -16.54 -16.01 1.93
C GLU A 22 -17.74 -15.29 1.28
N ASP A 23 -17.65 -13.97 1.09
CA ASP A 23 -18.66 -13.19 0.40
C ASP A 23 -18.75 -13.60 -1.07
N ILE A 24 -17.61 -13.74 -1.75
CA ILE A 24 -17.53 -14.20 -3.13
C ILE A 24 -18.15 -15.60 -3.26
N LYS A 25 -17.82 -16.52 -2.36
CA LYS A 25 -18.40 -17.88 -2.34
C LYS A 25 -19.93 -17.85 -2.18
N THR A 26 -20.44 -17.06 -1.24
CA THR A 26 -21.88 -16.95 -0.98
C THR A 26 -22.65 -16.35 -2.18
N ASN A 27 -22.00 -15.51 -2.97
CA ASN A 27 -22.60 -14.95 -4.18
C ASN A 27 -22.45 -15.89 -5.40
N LEU A 28 -21.36 -16.65 -5.49
CA LEU A 28 -21.16 -17.67 -6.54
C LEU A 28 -22.26 -18.73 -6.58
N ASP A 29 -22.76 -19.15 -5.42
CA ASP A 29 -23.86 -20.12 -5.33
C ASP A 29 -25.16 -19.60 -5.97
N LYS A 30 -25.29 -18.28 -6.12
CA LYS A 30 -26.46 -17.61 -6.71
C LYS A 30 -26.27 -17.29 -8.19
N VAL A 31 -25.08 -17.51 -8.74
CA VAL A 31 -24.75 -17.25 -10.14
C VAL A 31 -24.89 -18.55 -10.94
N SER A 32 -25.70 -18.50 -12.00
CA SER A 32 -25.82 -19.60 -12.96
C SER A 32 -24.58 -19.69 -13.85
N GLY A 33 -24.08 -20.89 -14.08
CA GLY A 33 -22.96 -21.13 -14.98
C GLY A 33 -22.54 -22.60 -14.97
N ASN A 34 -21.90 -23.04 -16.03
CA ASN A 34 -21.50 -24.44 -16.22
C ASN A 34 -20.12 -24.74 -15.60
N SER A 35 -19.33 -23.69 -15.32
CA SER A 35 -18.00 -23.82 -14.71
C SER A 35 -17.74 -22.72 -13.67
N LEU A 36 -16.81 -22.95 -12.76
CA LEU A 36 -16.38 -21.97 -11.75
C LEU A 36 -15.85 -20.68 -12.41
N ILE A 37 -15.09 -20.80 -13.50
CA ILE A 37 -14.53 -19.66 -14.24
C ILE A 37 -15.66 -18.78 -14.81
N GLU A 38 -16.65 -19.40 -15.43
CA GLU A 38 -17.80 -18.68 -16.01
C GLU A 38 -18.62 -17.98 -14.93
N LYS A 39 -18.87 -18.65 -13.81
CA LYS A 39 -19.55 -18.04 -12.66
C LYS A 39 -18.75 -16.89 -12.06
N MET A 40 -17.41 -17.01 -11.99
CA MET A 40 -16.52 -15.95 -11.50
C MET A 40 -16.53 -14.72 -12.40
N GLN A 41 -16.46 -14.90 -13.72
CA GLN A 41 -16.55 -13.78 -14.68
C GLN A 41 -17.90 -13.08 -14.55
N THR A 42 -18.99 -13.85 -14.53
CA THR A 42 -20.35 -13.32 -14.39
C THR A 42 -20.51 -12.58 -13.07
N LEU A 43 -20.00 -13.14 -11.96
CA LEU A 43 -20.07 -12.47 -10.66
C LEU A 43 -19.28 -11.16 -10.64
N LYS A 44 -18.12 -11.13 -11.31
CA LYS A 44 -17.30 -9.91 -11.43
C LYS A 44 -17.99 -8.81 -12.24
N GLU A 45 -18.74 -9.17 -13.26
CA GLU A 45 -19.55 -8.22 -14.04
C GLU A 45 -20.74 -7.68 -13.23
N LEU A 46 -21.38 -8.55 -12.44
CA LEU A 46 -22.55 -8.16 -11.63
C LEU A 46 -22.18 -7.39 -10.36
N LYS A 47 -21.06 -7.76 -9.72
CA LYS A 47 -20.60 -7.24 -8.42
C LYS A 47 -19.09 -7.04 -8.41
N PRO A 48 -18.58 -6.06 -9.17
CA PRO A 48 -17.14 -5.79 -9.23
C PRO A 48 -16.54 -5.38 -7.88
N ASP A 49 -17.35 -4.83 -6.97
CA ASP A 49 -17.01 -4.42 -5.61
C ASP A 49 -16.48 -5.56 -4.73
N LEU A 50 -16.91 -6.80 -4.99
CA LEU A 50 -16.41 -7.98 -4.28
C LEU A 50 -14.95 -8.30 -4.64
N PHE A 51 -14.48 -7.84 -5.81
CA PHE A 51 -13.13 -8.11 -6.33
C PHE A 51 -12.18 -6.92 -6.16
N VAL A 52 -12.62 -5.85 -5.51
CA VAL A 52 -11.76 -4.73 -5.13
C VAL A 52 -11.17 -5.03 -3.76
N GLU A 53 -9.83 -5.08 -3.69
CA GLU A 53 -9.13 -5.06 -2.41
C GLU A 53 -9.48 -3.79 -1.66
N GLU A 54 -10.03 -3.93 -0.46
CA GLU A 54 -10.18 -2.80 0.43
C GLU A 54 -8.78 -2.29 0.75
N GLN A 55 -8.46 -1.11 0.23
CA GLN A 55 -7.29 -0.39 0.68
C GLN A 55 -7.45 -0.20 2.19
N PRO A 56 -6.46 -0.57 3.01
CA PRO A 56 -6.51 -0.23 4.42
C PRO A 56 -6.77 1.28 4.49
N SER A 57 -7.73 1.68 5.33
CA SER A 57 -8.01 3.09 5.61
C SER A 57 -6.79 3.69 6.31
N VAL A 58 -5.74 3.96 5.54
CA VAL A 58 -4.60 4.73 5.99
C VAL A 58 -5.10 6.15 6.11
N SER A 59 -5.48 6.53 7.33
CA SER A 59 -5.66 7.94 7.64
C SER A 59 -4.36 8.64 7.22
N PRO A 60 -4.41 9.69 6.39
CA PRO A 60 -3.21 10.43 5.99
C PRO A 60 -2.36 10.82 7.20
N THR A 61 -3.00 11.07 8.35
CA THR A 61 -2.36 11.34 9.63
C THR A 61 -1.53 10.16 10.15
N ASN A 62 -2.04 8.94 10.09
CA ASN A 62 -1.32 7.75 10.57
C ASN A 62 -0.15 7.41 9.64
N PHE A 63 -0.33 7.56 8.33
CA PHE A 63 0.75 7.37 7.36
C PHE A 63 1.90 8.38 7.56
N ILE A 64 1.57 9.66 7.75
CA ILE A 64 2.57 10.71 8.03
C ILE A 64 3.25 10.44 9.38
N LYS A 65 2.51 9.99 10.40
CA LYS A 65 3.05 9.64 11.71
C LYS A 65 4.05 8.50 11.63
N ASP A 66 3.69 7.39 10.97
CA ASP A 66 4.58 6.24 10.77
C ASP A 66 5.83 6.64 9.97
N MET A 67 5.67 7.49 8.95
CA MET A 67 6.81 7.98 8.16
C MET A 67 7.76 8.84 9.00
N ILE A 68 7.23 9.70 9.89
CA ILE A 68 8.04 10.50 10.82
C ILE A 68 8.74 9.60 11.83
N GLU A 69 8.02 8.66 12.46
CA GLU A 69 8.56 7.74 13.48
C GLU A 69 9.69 6.86 12.92
N ASN A 70 9.51 6.31 11.71
CA ASN A 70 10.54 5.51 11.05
C ASN A 70 11.71 6.36 10.48
N SER A 71 11.53 7.67 10.31
CA SER A 71 12.59 8.58 9.83
C SER A 71 13.50 9.11 10.95
N VAL A 72 13.24 8.79 12.23
CA VAL A 72 14.07 9.24 13.35
C VAL A 72 15.30 8.34 13.54
N GLU A 73 15.28 7.11 13.02
CA GLU A 73 16.38 6.14 13.20
C GLU A 73 17.64 6.39 12.34
N ASN A 74 17.58 7.28 11.34
CA ASN A 74 18.68 7.45 10.36
C ASN A 74 19.33 8.85 10.33
N LYS A 75 19.30 9.62 11.42
CA LYS A 75 19.86 11.00 11.42
C LYS A 75 21.30 11.12 11.91
N ASN A 76 21.82 10.12 12.62
CA ASN A 76 23.18 10.20 13.16
C ASN A 76 24.24 9.76 12.14
N ASP A 77 23.95 8.75 11.31
CA ASP A 77 24.91 8.24 10.30
C ASP A 77 25.04 9.17 9.09
N GLU A 78 23.95 9.82 8.64
CA GLU A 78 23.99 10.72 7.48
C GLU A 78 24.78 12.01 7.73
N ILE A 79 24.78 12.55 8.95
CA ILE A 79 25.57 13.76 9.29
C ILE A 79 27.07 13.45 9.29
N GLU A 80 27.47 12.24 9.70
CA GLU A 80 28.86 11.81 9.69
C GLU A 80 29.37 11.60 8.25
N ILE A 81 28.53 11.05 7.36
CA ILE A 81 28.81 10.88 5.93
C ILE A 81 28.91 12.24 5.19
N ILE A 82 28.10 13.24 5.56
CA ILE A 82 28.18 14.59 4.96
C ILE A 82 29.45 15.34 5.41
N LYS A 83 29.97 15.09 6.62
CA LYS A 83 31.26 15.64 7.07
C LYS A 83 32.44 15.05 6.29
N GLU A 84 32.34 13.80 5.85
CA GLU A 84 33.41 13.11 5.12
C GLU A 84 33.51 13.55 3.64
N LYS A 85 32.40 13.98 3.04
CA LYS A 85 32.37 14.53 1.68
C LYS A 85 32.43 16.05 1.72
N GLY A 86 33.64 16.59 1.90
CA GLY A 86 33.95 18.02 2.02
C GLY A 86 33.49 18.90 0.86
N ALA A 87 32.19 19.16 0.74
CA ALA A 87 31.62 20.02 -0.29
C ALA A 87 31.36 21.45 0.20
N TYR A 88 31.28 21.68 1.52
CA TYR A 88 31.03 23.01 2.08
C TYR A 88 31.83 23.25 3.35
N THR A 89 32.58 24.35 3.34
CA THR A 89 33.21 24.90 4.53
C THR A 89 32.16 25.50 5.47
N PRO A 90 32.44 25.60 6.78
CA PRO A 90 31.53 26.25 7.73
C PRO A 90 31.11 27.68 7.32
N GLU A 91 31.97 28.41 6.59
CA GLU A 91 31.69 29.75 6.10
C GLU A 91 30.64 29.77 4.98
N GLU A 92 30.64 28.77 4.10
CA GLU A 92 29.66 28.63 3.01
C GLU A 92 28.28 28.29 3.57
N ILE A 93 28.23 27.41 4.56
CA ILE A 93 27.00 27.07 5.29
C ILE A 93 26.40 28.32 5.95
N LYS A 94 27.26 29.16 6.55
CA LYS A 94 26.82 30.41 7.17
C LYS A 94 26.23 31.39 6.16
N LYS A 95 26.90 31.59 5.00
CA LYS A 95 26.40 32.46 3.92
C LYS A 95 25.03 32.02 3.40
N ILE A 96 24.85 30.72 3.17
CA ILE A 96 23.58 30.16 2.70
C ILE A 96 22.48 30.38 3.75
N SER A 97 22.79 30.15 5.02
CA SER A 97 21.84 30.34 6.13
C SER A 97 21.38 31.80 6.24
N ASP A 98 22.33 32.75 6.22
CA ASP A 98 22.04 34.19 6.32
C ASP A 98 21.21 34.69 5.13
N PHE A 99 21.49 34.19 3.91
CA PHE A 99 20.72 34.52 2.71
C PHE A 99 19.26 34.06 2.82
N THR A 100 19.03 32.83 3.26
CA THR A 100 17.67 32.28 3.43
C THR A 100 16.89 33.04 4.51
N LEU A 101 17.52 33.33 5.66
CA LEU A 101 16.92 34.12 6.74
C LEU A 101 16.50 35.52 6.29
N LYS A 102 17.28 36.17 5.42
CA LYS A 102 16.96 37.48 4.87
C LYS A 102 15.75 37.48 3.94
N ASN A 103 15.55 36.40 3.18
CA ASN A 103 14.44 36.27 2.22
C ASN A 103 13.13 35.79 2.86
N LEU A 104 13.14 35.43 4.14
CA LEU A 104 11.97 35.03 4.93
C LEU A 104 11.30 36.21 5.68
N ARG A 105 11.84 37.42 5.57
CA ARG A 105 11.27 38.67 6.10
C ARG A 105 10.65 39.50 4.99
#